data_AF-A0A847UXE6-F1
#
_entry.id   AF-A0A847UXE6-F1
#
_cell.length_a   1.000
_cell.length_b   1.000
_cell.length_c   1.000
_cell.angle_alpha   90.00
_cell.angle_beta   90.00
_cell.angle_gamma   90.00
#
_symmetry.space_group_name_H-M   'P 1'
#
loop_
_entity.id
_entity.type
_entity.pdbx_description
1 polymer ?
#
loop_
_entity_poly.entity_id
_entity_poly.type
_entity_poly.pdbx_seq_one_letter_code
_entity_poly.pdbx_strand_id
1 'polypeptide(L)'
;MPKNSPITESEEVPADLLTDRERGQLLANLHRTLVWVGVQDPERLEIDPDLLKEEMARDRIAPADLPPEVHPAAGTVDLRHLIWRLIHLSELSEKEEMEVRELIRVLKAKEAADEEMLKEARLTREEAHRIYEETAAVIRSLLDLKEILEKKEHRTDLGREVIKKKVEDIKRWNAFVDEMEGRR
;
A
#
# COMPACT_ATOMS: atom_id res chain seq x y z
N MET A 1 -25.23 -33.65 -53.88
CA MET A 1 -24.81 -33.97 -52.48
C MET A 1 -23.65 -34.95 -52.58
N PRO A 2 -22.61 -34.89 -51.71
CA PRO A 2 -22.58 -34.29 -50.38
C PRO A 2 -21.85 -32.94 -50.30
N LYS A 3 -22.13 -32.23 -49.22
CA LYS A 3 -21.50 -30.96 -48.82
C LYS A 3 -20.27 -31.31 -47.99
N ASN A 4 -19.08 -30.91 -48.44
CA ASN A 4 -17.94 -30.81 -47.52
C ASN A 4 -18.01 -29.43 -46.87
N SER A 5 -18.57 -29.39 -45.67
CA SER A 5 -18.36 -28.28 -44.75
C SER A 5 -16.88 -28.26 -44.36
N PRO A 6 -16.21 -27.09 -44.27
CA PRO A 6 -14.95 -27.01 -43.55
C PRO A 6 -15.26 -27.31 -42.09
N ILE A 7 -14.54 -28.28 -41.55
CA ILE A 7 -14.46 -28.54 -40.12
C ILE A 7 -13.92 -27.24 -39.52
N THR A 8 -14.78 -26.50 -38.81
CA THR A 8 -14.35 -25.44 -37.93
C THR A 8 -13.52 -26.13 -36.85
N GLU A 9 -12.20 -25.98 -36.92
CA GLU A 9 -11.30 -26.35 -35.84
C GLU A 9 -11.75 -25.56 -34.62
N SER A 10 -12.50 -26.22 -33.74
CA SER A 10 -12.77 -25.74 -32.40
C SER A 10 -11.42 -25.53 -31.76
N GLU A 11 -11.01 -24.28 -31.55
CA GLU A 11 -9.88 -23.98 -30.66
C GLU A 11 -10.17 -24.67 -29.33
N GLU A 12 -9.50 -25.80 -29.08
CA GLU A 12 -9.60 -26.51 -27.80
C GLU A 12 -9.06 -25.55 -26.74
N VAL A 13 -9.97 -24.89 -26.05
CA VAL A 13 -9.67 -24.03 -24.90
C VAL A 13 -8.90 -24.91 -23.90
N PRO A 14 -7.61 -24.61 -23.62
CA PRO A 14 -6.82 -25.42 -22.70
C PRO A 14 -7.58 -25.62 -21.39
N ALA A 15 -7.67 -26.87 -20.92
CA ALA A 15 -8.46 -27.24 -19.73
C ALA A 15 -8.06 -26.49 -18.45
N ASP A 16 -6.88 -25.86 -18.47
CA ASP A 16 -6.27 -25.15 -17.37
C ASP A 16 -6.51 -23.64 -17.37
N LEU A 17 -7.23 -23.11 -18.36
CA LEU A 17 -7.58 -21.70 -18.38
C LEU A 17 -8.58 -21.35 -17.28
N LEU A 18 -8.37 -20.17 -16.70
CA LEU A 18 -9.27 -19.57 -15.73
C LEU A 18 -10.62 -19.29 -16.38
N THR A 19 -11.68 -19.87 -15.83
CA THR A 19 -13.05 -19.61 -16.28
C THR A 19 -13.58 -18.28 -15.72
N ASP A 20 -14.58 -17.68 -16.38
CA ASP A 20 -15.20 -16.43 -15.91
C ASP A 20 -15.80 -16.56 -14.50
N ARG A 21 -16.28 -17.76 -14.15
CA ARG A 21 -16.80 -18.05 -12.81
C ARG A 21 -15.68 -18.02 -11.77
N GLU A 22 -14.56 -18.69 -12.04
CA GLU A 22 -13.39 -18.68 -11.15
C GLU A 22 -12.81 -17.26 -11.03
N ARG A 23 -12.72 -16.54 -12.14
CA ARG A 23 -12.32 -15.14 -12.19
C ARG A 23 -13.18 -14.25 -11.29
N GLY A 24 -14.50 -14.35 -11.45
CA GLY A 24 -15.44 -13.61 -10.61
C GLY A 24 -15.32 -13.97 -9.12
N GLN A 25 -15.01 -15.22 -8.80
CA GLN A 25 -14.78 -15.66 -7.42
C GLN A 25 -13.50 -15.05 -6.83
N LEU A 26 -12.41 -15.00 -7.59
CA LEU A 26 -11.15 -14.41 -7.14
C LEU A 26 -11.29 -12.90 -6.89
N LEU A 27 -11.89 -12.16 -7.84
CA LEU A 27 -12.14 -10.73 -7.70
C LEU A 27 -13.05 -10.42 -6.52
N ALA A 28 -14.15 -11.16 -6.35
CA ALA A 28 -15.05 -10.99 -5.22
C ALA A 28 -14.36 -11.30 -3.87
N ASN A 29 -13.40 -12.22 -3.85
CA ASN A 29 -12.64 -12.55 -2.65
C ASN A 29 -11.66 -11.41 -2.28
N LEU A 30 -10.96 -10.81 -3.23
CA LEU A 30 -10.05 -9.67 -2.95
C LEU A 30 -10.76 -8.54 -2.20
N HIS A 31 -12.04 -8.28 -2.51
CA HIS A 31 -12.82 -7.20 -1.89
C HIS A 31 -13.59 -7.62 -0.63
N ARG A 32 -13.52 -8.90 -0.22
CA ARG A 32 -14.24 -9.38 0.96
C ARG A 32 -13.52 -8.92 2.24
N THR A 33 -14.29 -8.43 3.20
CA THR A 33 -13.76 -8.08 4.53
C THR A 33 -13.00 -9.26 5.15
N LEU A 34 -11.78 -9.01 5.61
CA LEU A 34 -10.89 -9.98 6.29
C LEU A 34 -10.25 -11.07 5.40
N VAL A 35 -10.29 -10.99 4.07
CA VAL A 35 -9.61 -11.99 3.21
C VAL A 35 -8.09 -12.01 3.43
N TRP A 36 -7.53 -10.90 3.88
CA TRP A 36 -6.12 -10.70 4.23
C TRP A 36 -5.74 -11.22 5.62
N VAL A 37 -6.68 -11.76 6.41
CA VAL A 37 -6.36 -12.35 7.72
C VAL A 37 -5.53 -13.62 7.52
N GLY A 38 -4.27 -13.56 7.95
CA GLY A 38 -3.29 -14.63 7.77
C GLY A 38 -2.30 -14.38 6.64
N VAL A 39 -2.61 -13.46 5.72
CA VAL A 39 -1.67 -13.02 4.68
C VAL A 39 -0.52 -12.26 5.34
N GLN A 40 0.70 -12.65 4.99
CA GLN A 40 1.92 -12.03 5.49
C GLN A 40 2.40 -10.96 4.53
N ASP A 41 3.04 -9.92 5.06
CA ASP A 41 3.75 -8.97 4.20
C ASP A 41 4.86 -9.70 3.43
N PRO A 42 4.96 -9.45 2.12
CA PRO A 42 5.97 -10.08 1.30
C PRO A 42 7.36 -9.55 1.71
N GLU A 43 8.37 -10.42 1.68
CA GLU A 43 9.76 -9.98 1.94
C GLU A 43 10.21 -8.96 0.91
N ARG A 44 9.93 -9.27 -0.36
CA ARG A 44 10.17 -8.45 -1.53
C ARG A 44 8.91 -8.46 -2.37
N LEU A 45 8.49 -7.27 -2.80
CA LEU A 45 7.44 -7.09 -3.80
C LEU A 45 8.09 -6.65 -5.11
N GLU A 46 7.70 -7.30 -6.20
CA GLU A 46 8.05 -6.86 -7.55
C GLU A 46 6.95 -5.93 -8.08
N ILE A 47 7.38 -4.82 -8.64
CA ILE A 47 6.51 -3.83 -9.29
C ILE A 47 7.09 -3.63 -10.67
N ASP A 48 6.24 -3.73 -11.69
CA ASP A 48 6.63 -3.44 -13.07
C ASP A 48 7.35 -2.06 -13.10
N PRO A 49 8.62 -2.01 -13.55
CA PRO A 49 9.39 -0.77 -13.58
C PRO A 49 8.73 0.33 -14.42
N ASP A 50 7.98 -0.03 -15.46
CA ASP A 50 7.29 0.92 -16.31
C ASP A 50 6.03 1.45 -15.63
N LEU A 51 5.24 0.59 -14.97
CA LEU A 51 4.16 1.03 -14.08
C LEU A 51 4.70 1.98 -13.00
N LEU A 52 5.80 1.61 -12.36
CA LEU A 52 6.40 2.43 -11.32
C LEU A 52 6.85 3.80 -11.86
N LYS A 53 7.52 3.84 -13.01
CA LYS A 53 7.91 5.11 -13.67
C LYS A 53 6.70 5.95 -14.06
N GLU A 54 5.65 5.33 -14.59
CA GLU A 54 4.43 6.01 -15.02
C GLU A 54 3.72 6.66 -13.83
N GLU A 55 3.55 5.94 -12.73
CA GLU A 55 2.90 6.45 -11.53
C GLU A 55 3.74 7.53 -10.84
N MET A 56 5.07 7.35 -10.80
CA MET A 56 5.98 8.39 -10.33
C MET A 56 5.88 9.66 -11.19
N ALA A 57 5.78 9.51 -12.51
CA ALA A 57 5.63 10.65 -13.43
C ALA A 57 4.25 11.33 -13.29
N ARG A 58 3.19 10.54 -13.10
CA ARG A 58 1.80 10.99 -12.92
C ARG A 58 1.69 11.93 -11.71
N ASP A 59 2.24 11.50 -10.58
CA ASP A 59 2.14 12.22 -9.31
C ASP A 59 3.36 13.10 -9.00
N ARG A 60 4.32 13.19 -9.94
CA ARG A 60 5.58 13.96 -9.83
C ARG A 60 6.43 13.55 -8.62
N ILE A 61 6.45 12.26 -8.32
CA ILE A 61 7.23 11.63 -7.26
C ILE A 61 8.67 11.46 -7.76
N ALA A 62 9.64 12.09 -7.11
CA ALA A 62 11.05 11.81 -7.38
C ALA A 62 11.48 10.52 -6.65
N PRO A 63 12.51 9.80 -7.12
CA PRO A 63 13.06 8.66 -6.37
C PRO A 63 13.48 9.00 -4.93
N ALA A 64 13.83 10.25 -4.66
CA ALA A 64 14.20 10.73 -3.32
C ALA A 64 13.00 10.97 -2.39
N ASP A 65 11.79 10.95 -2.93
CA ASP A 65 10.52 11.08 -2.22
C ASP A 65 9.93 9.70 -1.87
N LEU A 66 10.66 8.60 -2.13
CA LEU A 66 10.28 7.25 -1.75
C LEU A 66 11.14 6.76 -0.57
N PRO A 67 10.62 5.82 0.24
CA PRO A 67 11.40 5.19 1.31
C PRO A 67 12.64 4.49 0.75
N PRO A 68 13.73 4.38 1.53
CA PRO A 68 14.97 3.74 1.09
C PRO A 68 14.84 2.24 0.74
N GLU A 69 13.76 1.59 1.18
CA GLU A 69 13.42 0.21 0.83
C GLU A 69 12.79 0.06 -0.56
N VAL A 70 12.49 1.17 -1.24
CA VAL A 70 11.98 1.18 -2.61
C VAL A 70 13.16 1.34 -3.56
N HIS A 71 13.26 0.44 -4.54
CA HIS A 71 14.33 0.41 -5.53
C HIS A 71 13.75 0.60 -6.93
N PRO A 72 13.48 1.85 -7.38
CA PRO A 72 12.76 2.08 -8.64
C PRO A 72 13.47 1.54 -9.87
N ALA A 73 14.81 1.63 -9.89
CA ALA A 73 15.61 1.10 -10.99
C ALA A 73 15.51 -0.43 -11.12
N ALA A 74 15.27 -1.13 -10.01
CA ALA A 74 15.13 -2.58 -9.98
C ALA A 74 13.66 -3.04 -10.07
N GLY A 75 12.69 -2.14 -9.89
CA GLY A 75 11.27 -2.50 -9.81
C GLY A 75 10.95 -3.35 -8.57
N THR A 76 11.61 -3.08 -7.44
CA THR A 76 11.38 -3.90 -6.22
C THR A 76 11.20 -3.06 -4.97
N VAL A 77 10.45 -3.59 -4.01
CA VAL A 77 10.24 -2.99 -2.68
C VAL A 77 10.48 -4.03 -1.59
N ASP A 78 11.33 -3.71 -0.61
CA ASP A 78 11.58 -4.56 0.56
C ASP A 78 10.51 -4.32 1.65
N LEU A 79 9.25 -4.69 1.37
CA LEU A 79 8.08 -4.31 2.17
C LEU A 79 8.13 -4.76 3.63
N ARG A 80 8.49 -6.02 3.89
CA ARG A 80 8.59 -6.52 5.28
C ARG A 80 9.59 -5.73 6.10
N HIS A 81 10.74 -5.38 5.51
CA HIS A 81 11.76 -4.60 6.20
C HIS A 81 11.25 -3.18 6.50
N LEU A 82 10.62 -2.53 5.53
CA LEU A 82 10.01 -1.21 5.71
C LEU A 82 8.98 -1.24 6.85
N ILE A 83 8.01 -2.16 6.79
CA ILE A 83 6.94 -2.27 7.80
C ILE A 83 7.54 -2.51 9.18
N TRP A 84 8.50 -3.43 9.29
CA TRP A 84 9.20 -3.68 10.55
C TRP A 84 9.87 -2.40 11.07
N ARG A 85 10.62 -1.67 10.25
CA ARG A 85 11.28 -0.43 10.64
C ARG A 85 10.27 0.60 11.15
N LEU A 86 9.18 0.81 10.41
CA LEU A 86 8.15 1.79 10.73
C LEU A 86 7.43 1.48 12.06
N ILE A 87 7.18 0.20 12.35
CA ILE A 87 6.59 -0.24 13.61
C ILE A 87 7.51 0.08 14.80
N HIS A 88 8.82 -0.12 14.63
CA HIS A 88 9.80 0.02 15.72
C HIS A 88 10.33 1.44 15.90
N LEU A 89 10.18 2.31 14.91
CA LEU A 89 10.48 3.73 15.06
C LEU A 89 9.57 4.34 16.14
N SER A 90 10.10 5.25 16.95
CA SER A 90 9.30 5.95 17.97
C SER A 90 8.42 7.02 17.33
N GLU A 91 9.00 7.82 16.44
CA GLU A 91 8.37 8.92 15.70
C GLU A 91 8.75 8.82 14.22
N LEU A 92 7.89 9.32 13.33
CA LEU A 92 8.20 9.52 11.92
C LEU A 92 8.44 11.01 11.71
N SER A 93 9.48 11.36 10.96
CA SER A 93 9.62 12.72 10.47
C SER A 93 8.57 13.04 9.40
N GLU A 94 8.30 14.33 9.17
CA GLU A 94 7.38 14.77 8.09
C GLU A 94 7.83 14.24 6.72
N LYS A 95 9.15 14.14 6.50
CA LYS A 95 9.73 13.57 5.27
C LYS A 95 9.39 12.09 5.14
N GLU A 96 9.62 11.29 6.19
CA GLU A 96 9.32 9.86 6.16
C GLU A 96 7.82 9.60 6.04
N GLU A 97 6.99 10.42 6.67
CA GLU A 97 5.54 10.35 6.52
C GLU A 97 5.13 10.59 5.05
N MET A 98 5.69 11.62 4.42
CA MET A 98 5.48 11.89 3.00
C MET A 98 5.96 10.73 2.14
N GLU A 99 7.14 10.19 2.39
CA GLU A 99 7.68 9.03 1.66
C GLU A 99 6.76 7.81 1.74
N VAL A 100 6.25 7.50 2.94
CA VAL A 100 5.29 6.40 3.13
C VAL A 100 3.97 6.67 2.39
N ARG A 101 3.49 7.92 2.39
CA ARG A 101 2.29 8.31 1.64
C ARG A 101 2.48 8.13 0.14
N GLU A 102 3.64 8.48 -0.40
CA GLU A 102 3.94 8.29 -1.83
C GLU A 102 4.08 6.81 -2.19
N LEU A 103 4.68 5.98 -1.32
CA LEU A 103 4.66 4.53 -1.51
C LEU A 103 3.23 3.96 -1.51
N ILE A 104 2.33 4.43 -0.64
CA ILE A 104 0.92 4.00 -0.64
C ILE A 104 0.27 4.26 -2.00
N ARG A 105 0.60 5.35 -2.70
CA ARG A 105 0.07 5.62 -4.04
C ARG A 105 0.56 4.60 -5.06
N VAL A 106 1.87 4.34 -5.06
CA VAL A 106 2.49 3.33 -5.93
C VAL A 106 1.87 1.95 -5.71
N LEU A 107 1.70 1.53 -4.45
CA LEU A 107 1.11 0.23 -4.13
C LEU A 107 -0.36 0.13 -4.54
N LYS A 108 -1.14 1.22 -4.45
CA LYS A 108 -2.52 1.26 -4.98
C LYS A 108 -2.56 1.11 -6.50
N ALA A 109 -1.60 1.69 -7.20
CA ALA A 109 -1.53 1.52 -8.65
C ALA A 109 -1.17 0.07 -9.03
N LYS A 110 -0.29 -0.59 -8.26
CA LYS A 110 -0.01 -2.03 -8.40
C LYS A 110 -1.26 -2.87 -8.13
N GLU A 111 -1.98 -2.62 -7.02
CA GLU A 111 -3.27 -3.27 -6.71
C GLU A 111 -4.25 -3.16 -7.89
N ALA A 112 -4.43 -1.94 -8.43
CA ALA A 112 -5.34 -1.71 -9.56
C ALA A 112 -4.88 -2.42 -10.85
N ALA A 113 -3.57 -2.43 -11.13
CA ALA A 113 -3.02 -3.11 -12.29
C ALA A 113 -3.18 -4.64 -12.20
N ASP A 114 -2.97 -5.22 -11.02
CA ASP A 114 -3.16 -6.65 -10.77
C ASP A 114 -4.63 -7.06 -10.88
N GLU A 115 -5.53 -6.25 -10.33
CA GLU A 115 -6.97 -6.48 -10.46
C GLU A 115 -7.43 -6.43 -11.93
N GLU A 116 -6.95 -5.46 -12.71
CA GLU A 116 -7.27 -5.37 -14.14
C GLU A 116 -6.67 -6.53 -14.93
N MET A 117 -5.45 -6.98 -14.59
CA MET A 117 -4.85 -8.17 -15.19
C MET A 117 -5.69 -9.42 -14.86
N LEU A 118 -6.10 -9.59 -13.61
CA LEU A 118 -6.98 -10.66 -13.18
C LEU A 118 -8.37 -10.58 -13.83
N LYS A 119 -8.81 -9.40 -14.28
CA LYS A 119 -10.11 -9.19 -14.93
C LYS A 119 -10.08 -9.48 -16.44
N GLU A 120 -9.04 -9.03 -17.14
CA GLU A 120 -9.04 -8.99 -18.61
C GLU A 120 -8.07 -10.01 -19.25
N ALA A 121 -7.01 -10.42 -18.55
CA ALA A 121 -5.99 -11.28 -19.16
C ALA A 121 -6.46 -12.73 -19.32
N ARG A 122 -5.99 -13.38 -20.39
CA ARG A 122 -6.14 -14.83 -20.60
C ARG A 122 -5.09 -15.56 -19.77
N LEU A 123 -5.51 -16.04 -18.60
CA LEU A 123 -4.64 -16.63 -17.57
C LEU A 123 -4.95 -18.12 -17.37
N THR A 124 -3.94 -18.91 -16.99
CA THR A 124 -4.17 -20.21 -16.35
C THR A 124 -4.65 -20.02 -14.91
N ARG A 125 -5.18 -21.08 -14.29
CA ARG A 125 -5.58 -21.04 -12.88
C ARG A 125 -4.41 -20.70 -11.95
N GLU A 126 -3.22 -21.23 -12.23
CA GLU A 126 -2.00 -20.97 -11.45
C GLU A 126 -1.54 -19.53 -11.59
N GLU A 127 -1.56 -18.97 -12.82
CA GLU A 127 -1.23 -17.56 -13.04
C GLU A 127 -2.19 -16.64 -12.29
N ALA A 128 -3.49 -16.91 -12.40
CA ALA A 128 -4.52 -16.15 -11.69
C ALA A 128 -4.37 -16.25 -10.17
N HIS A 129 -4.04 -17.44 -9.65
CA HIS A 129 -3.81 -17.64 -8.23
C HIS A 129 -2.57 -16.90 -7.72
N ARG A 130 -1.48 -16.85 -8.52
CA ARG A 130 -0.29 -16.05 -8.17
C ARG A 130 -0.62 -14.56 -8.08
N ILE A 131 -1.30 -14.02 -9.09
CA ILE A 131 -1.73 -12.61 -9.10
C ILE A 131 -2.63 -12.33 -7.90
N TYR A 132 -3.57 -13.23 -7.60
CA TYR A 132 -4.45 -13.11 -6.44
C TYR A 132 -3.68 -13.04 -5.11
N GLU A 133 -2.75 -13.97 -4.86
CA GLU A 133 -1.95 -13.98 -3.62
C GLU A 133 -1.05 -12.74 -3.50
N GLU A 134 -0.41 -12.32 -4.60
CA GLU A 134 0.38 -11.09 -4.63
C GLU A 134 -0.48 -9.86 -4.34
N THR A 135 -1.65 -9.74 -4.96
CA THR A 135 -2.59 -8.64 -4.73
C THR A 135 -3.06 -8.61 -3.29
N ALA A 136 -3.40 -9.77 -2.71
CA ALA A 136 -3.79 -9.87 -1.31
C ALA A 136 -2.67 -9.43 -0.37
N ALA A 137 -1.41 -9.75 -0.69
CA ALA A 137 -0.24 -9.29 0.05
C ALA A 137 -0.04 -7.77 -0.07
N VAL A 138 -0.24 -7.19 -1.26
CA VAL A 138 -0.22 -5.73 -1.47
C VAL A 138 -1.31 -5.03 -0.63
N ILE A 139 -2.54 -5.54 -0.65
CA ILE A 139 -3.66 -5.03 0.16
C ILE A 139 -3.31 -5.08 1.64
N ARG A 140 -2.73 -6.19 2.11
CA ARG A 140 -2.30 -6.35 3.51
C ARG A 140 -1.27 -5.28 3.91
N SER A 141 -0.25 -5.07 3.10
CA SER A 141 0.78 -4.05 3.35
C SER A 141 0.21 -2.64 3.28
N LEU A 142 -0.72 -2.36 2.35
CA LEU A 142 -1.44 -1.09 2.28
C LEU A 142 -2.21 -0.79 3.57
N LEU A 143 -2.82 -1.81 4.19
CA LEU A 143 -3.49 -1.66 5.48
C LEU A 143 -2.51 -1.35 6.61
N ASP A 144 -1.38 -2.06 6.69
CA ASP A 144 -0.35 -1.81 7.71
C ASP A 144 0.22 -0.40 7.61
N LEU A 145 0.58 0.04 6.40
CA LEU A 145 1.14 1.37 6.20
C LEU A 145 0.14 2.46 6.61
N LYS A 146 -1.15 2.31 6.29
CA LYS A 146 -2.20 3.25 6.73
C LYS A 146 -2.37 3.25 8.24
N GLU A 147 -2.46 2.08 8.87
CA GLU A 147 -2.60 1.95 10.32
C GLU A 147 -1.40 2.56 11.07
N ILE A 148 -0.19 2.36 10.53
CA ILE A 148 1.04 2.98 11.05
C ILE A 148 0.93 4.50 10.99
N LEU A 149 0.55 5.08 9.84
CA LEU A 149 0.40 6.52 9.69
C LEU A 149 -0.64 7.09 10.66
N GLU A 150 -1.82 6.47 10.76
CA GLU A 150 -2.90 6.91 11.66
C GLU A 150 -2.47 6.90 13.14
N LYS A 151 -1.81 5.82 13.59
CA LYS A 151 -1.31 5.72 14.97
C LYS A 151 -0.25 6.78 15.29
N LYS A 152 0.50 7.21 14.28
CA LYS A 152 1.62 8.15 14.43
C LYS A 152 1.13 9.59 14.41
N GLU A 153 0.18 9.91 13.54
CA GLU A 153 -0.56 11.18 13.56
C GLU A 153 -1.22 11.40 14.92
N HIS A 154 -1.96 10.40 15.42
CA HIS A 154 -2.63 10.51 16.72
C HIS A 154 -1.66 10.68 17.90
N ARG A 155 -0.52 9.98 17.89
CA ARG A 155 0.53 10.19 18.92
C ARG A 155 1.12 11.59 18.87
N THR A 156 1.34 12.12 17.67
CA THR A 156 1.87 13.49 17.47
C THR A 156 0.90 14.54 18.00
N ASP A 157 -0.41 14.39 17.75
CA ASP A 157 -1.45 15.27 18.28
C ASP A 157 -1.50 15.31 19.80
N LEU A 158 -1.48 14.12 20.44
CA LEU A 158 -1.43 14.01 21.89
C LEU A 158 -0.18 14.69 22.46
N GLY A 159 0.99 14.51 21.82
CA GLY A 159 2.24 15.17 22.21
C GLY A 159 2.14 16.70 22.13
N ARG A 160 1.58 17.24 21.04
CA ARG A 160 1.34 18.68 20.86
C ARG A 160 0.42 19.23 21.95
N GLU A 161 -0.63 18.51 22.31
CA GLU A 161 -1.56 18.93 23.38
C GLU A 161 -0.87 19.00 24.75
N VAL A 162 -0.02 18.02 25.08
CA VAL A 162 0.76 18.01 26.32
C VAL A 162 1.74 19.19 26.39
N ILE A 163 2.43 19.51 25.30
CA ILE A 163 3.34 20.66 25.23
C ILE A 163 2.56 21.97 25.44
N LYS A 164 1.40 22.11 24.79
CA LYS A 164 0.54 23.29 24.94
C LYS A 164 0.13 23.52 26.40
N LYS A 165 -0.30 22.45 27.09
CA LYS A 165 -0.65 22.52 28.53
C LYS A 165 0.54 22.96 29.38
N LYS A 166 1.74 22.38 29.16
CA LYS A 166 2.96 22.80 29.88
C LYS A 166 3.30 24.28 29.66
N VAL A 167 3.17 24.78 28.42
CA VAL A 167 3.42 26.19 28.11
C VAL A 167 2.40 27.10 28.81
N GLU A 168 1.13 26.69 28.85
CA GLU A 168 0.08 27.42 29.59
C GLU A 168 0.38 27.46 31.10
N ASP A 169 0.84 26.35 31.68
CA ASP A 169 1.21 26.27 33.09
C ASP A 169 2.42 27.17 33.41
N ILE A 170 3.44 27.21 32.54
CA ILE A 170 4.59 28.13 32.70
C ILE A 170 4.12 29.59 32.65
N LYS A 171 3.23 29.95 31.71
CA LYS A 171 2.68 31.31 31.62
C LYS A 171 1.91 31.68 32.88
N ARG A 172 1.10 30.76 33.42
CA ARG A 172 0.38 30.96 34.69
C ARG A 172 1.34 31.14 35.86
N TRP A 173 2.38 30.33 35.93
CA TRP A 173 3.39 30.43 36.99
C TRP A 173 4.15 31.76 36.91
N ASN A 174 4.57 32.19 35.72
CA ASN A 174 5.22 33.50 35.53
C ASN A 174 4.29 34.65 35.95
N ALA A 175 3.02 34.63 35.54
CA ALA A 175 2.04 35.65 35.95
C ALA A 175 1.84 35.68 37.48
N PHE A 176 1.85 34.53 38.13
CA PHE A 176 1.80 34.43 39.59
C PHE A 176 3.05 34.99 40.27
N VAL A 177 4.24 34.73 39.71
CA VAL A 177 5.50 35.28 40.22
C VAL A 177 5.54 36.80 40.06
N ASP A 178 5.10 37.33 38.91
CA ASP A 178 5.01 38.78 38.66
C ASP A 178 4.06 39.48 39.64
N GLU A 179 2.93 38.84 39.98
CA GLU A 179 1.99 39.33 41.01
C GLU A 179 2.63 39.34 42.41
N MET A 180 3.38 38.30 42.76
CA MET A 180 4.06 38.16 44.05
C MET A 180 5.24 39.12 44.23
N GLU A 181 5.96 39.45 43.15
CA GLU A 181 7.06 40.42 43.16
C GLU A 181 6.58 41.89 43.12
N GLY A 182 5.27 42.14 43.02
CA GLY A 182 4.72 43.49 43.08
C GLY A 182 5.18 44.41 41.95
N ARG A 183 5.55 43.85 40.78
CA ARG A 183 5.85 44.64 39.58
C ARG A 183 4.56 44.87 38.80
N ARG A 184 3.87 45.97 39.10
CA ARG A 184 2.87 46.57 38.20
C ARG A 184 3.56 47.41 37.14
#